data_AF-A0A2D6PIZ4-F1
#
_entry.id   AF-A0A2D6PIZ4-F1
#
_cell.length_a   1.000
_cell.length_b   1.000
_cell.length_c   1.000
_cell.angle_alpha   90.00
_cell.angle_beta   90.00
_cell.angle_gamma   90.00
#
_symmetry.space_group_name_H-M   'P 1'
#
loop_
_entity.id
_entity.type
_entity.pdbx_description
1 polymer ?
#
loop_
_entity_poly.entity_id
_entity_poly.type
_entity_poly.pdbx_seq_one_letter_code
_entity_poly.pdbx_strand_id
1 'polypeptide(L)'
;MKKIDIVFFALLVFGLLTMLRAEFGDVTGNVVNACVDSDGGINPGVGGNLVGYDGTSKRDFCINSTTLNEYFCLEDRSNGLIDETHCSFGCVEEKSKGKCLERGELTKGESKFGSCNDGCYFKGVCLDVGLRTNDGTYCDITEDLEVQLFDGDSCVNNFECRSNLCVAGNCVSKKVFDKFLESLS
;
A
#
# COMPACT_ATOMS: atom_id res chain seq x y z
N MET A 1 -61.19 49.30 30.09
CA MET A 1 -60.64 48.48 28.99
C MET A 1 -61.56 47.30 28.80
N LYS A 2 -62.13 47.16 27.60
CA LYS A 2 -63.14 46.14 27.30
C LYS A 2 -62.39 44.85 27.01
N LYS A 3 -62.94 43.69 27.38
CA LYS A 3 -62.31 42.35 27.24
C LYS A 3 -61.78 42.03 25.82
N ILE A 4 -62.19 42.80 24.82
CA ILE A 4 -61.76 42.69 23.42
C ILE A 4 -60.30 43.20 23.21
N ASP A 5 -59.82 44.15 24.03
CA ASP A 5 -58.51 44.77 23.84
C ASP A 5 -57.33 43.83 24.22
N ILE A 6 -57.58 42.90 25.14
CA ILE A 6 -56.56 41.95 25.64
C ILE A 6 -56.29 40.85 24.60
N VAL A 7 -57.32 40.41 23.87
CA VAL A 7 -57.19 39.34 22.87
C VAL A 7 -56.38 39.81 21.66
N PHE A 8 -56.56 41.07 21.25
CA PHE A 8 -55.81 41.65 20.13
C PHE A 8 -54.32 41.81 20.47
N PHE A 9 -53.99 42.23 21.70
CA PHE A 9 -52.61 42.36 22.13
C PHE A 9 -51.91 40.99 22.25
N ALA A 10 -52.64 39.96 22.73
CA ALA A 10 -52.11 38.60 22.80
C ALA A 10 -51.81 38.02 21.40
N LEU A 11 -52.69 38.25 20.42
CA LEU A 11 -52.47 37.80 19.04
C LEU A 11 -51.31 38.55 18.35
N LEU A 12 -51.13 39.84 18.63
CA LEU A 12 -50.01 40.62 18.10
C LEU A 12 -48.67 40.15 18.67
N VAL A 13 -48.59 39.87 19.97
CA VAL A 13 -47.39 39.32 20.61
C VAL A 13 -47.09 37.90 20.12
N PHE A 14 -48.10 37.05 19.97
CA PHE A 14 -47.92 35.68 19.47
C PHE A 14 -47.50 35.67 17.99
N GLY A 15 -48.09 36.55 17.17
CA GLY A 15 -47.69 36.73 15.76
C GLY A 15 -46.26 37.25 15.61
N LEU A 16 -45.84 38.21 16.45
CA LEU A 16 -44.46 38.72 16.45
C LEU A 16 -43.44 37.63 16.85
N LEU A 17 -43.79 36.77 17.80
CA LEU A 17 -42.97 35.62 18.21
C LEU A 17 -42.83 34.57 17.10
N THR A 18 -43.86 34.38 16.26
CA THR A 18 -43.75 33.44 15.13
C THR A 18 -42.93 33.96 13.95
N MET A 19 -42.83 35.28 13.74
CA MET A 19 -42.03 35.88 12.66
C MET A 19 -40.54 36.00 13.01
N LEU A 20 -40.16 35.86 14.29
CA LEU A 20 -38.76 35.89 14.75
C LEU A 20 -38.08 34.52 14.76
N ARG A 21 -38.77 33.45 14.31
CA ARG A 21 -38.11 32.25 13.78
C ARG A 21 -37.86 32.45 12.29
N ALA A 22 -37.05 33.45 11.95
CA ALA A 22 -36.27 33.36 10.73
C ALA A 22 -35.37 32.14 10.91
N GLU A 23 -35.67 31.10 10.15
CA GLU A 23 -34.83 29.92 10.01
C GLU A 23 -33.45 30.40 9.53
N PHE A 24 -32.52 30.61 10.46
CA PHE A 24 -31.17 30.15 10.21
C PHE A 24 -31.31 28.63 10.12
N GLY A 25 -31.77 28.17 8.94
CA GLY A 25 -31.58 26.80 8.52
C GLY A 25 -30.10 26.58 8.72
N ASP A 26 -29.78 25.76 9.70
CA ASP A 26 -28.42 25.31 9.95
C ASP A 26 -28.02 24.65 8.64
N VAL A 27 -27.29 25.41 7.82
CA VAL A 27 -26.59 24.88 6.67
C VAL A 27 -25.44 24.08 7.29
N THR A 28 -25.78 22.94 7.89
CA THR A 28 -24.86 21.83 8.12
C THR A 28 -24.55 21.18 6.78
N GLY A 29 -24.31 21.99 5.75
CA GLY A 29 -23.69 21.57 4.51
C GLY A 29 -22.22 21.36 4.82
N ASN A 30 -21.93 20.34 5.62
CA ASN A 30 -20.64 19.73 5.94
C ASN A 30 -19.45 20.64 5.62
N VAL A 31 -19.42 21.85 6.18
CA VAL A 31 -18.30 22.76 6.00
C VAL A 31 -17.20 22.07 6.80
N VAL A 32 -16.23 21.51 6.08
CA VAL A 32 -15.05 20.91 6.68
C VAL A 32 -14.29 22.08 7.31
N ASN A 33 -14.64 22.42 8.56
CA ASN A 33 -14.09 23.57 9.27
C ASN A 33 -12.63 23.38 9.69
N ALA A 34 -12.01 22.28 9.26
CA ALA A 34 -10.68 21.87 9.62
C ALA A 34 -9.98 21.26 8.40
N CYS A 35 -8.68 21.50 8.27
CA CYS A 35 -7.81 20.67 7.45
C CYS A 35 -7.78 19.26 8.04
N VAL A 36 -8.11 18.26 7.23
CA VAL A 36 -8.10 16.86 7.65
C VAL A 36 -7.10 16.10 6.80
N ASP A 37 -6.17 15.43 7.46
CA ASP A 37 -5.15 14.57 6.86
C ASP A 37 -5.39 13.13 7.29
N SER A 38 -5.34 12.19 6.35
CA SER A 38 -5.80 10.82 6.57
C SER A 38 -4.77 9.89 7.23
N ASP A 39 -3.49 10.26 7.23
CA ASP A 39 -2.38 9.49 7.81
C ASP A 39 -1.70 10.19 9.01
N GLY A 40 -2.15 11.41 9.33
CA GLY A 40 -1.82 12.11 10.57
C GLY A 40 -0.59 13.02 10.50
N GLY A 41 -0.24 13.54 9.32
CA GLY A 41 0.80 14.55 9.14
C GLY A 41 1.83 14.11 8.11
N ILE A 42 3.11 14.38 8.39
CA ILE A 42 4.22 13.90 7.55
C ILE A 42 4.50 12.44 7.95
N ASN A 43 3.92 11.49 7.20
CA ASN A 43 4.01 10.05 7.37
C ASN A 43 4.26 9.32 6.02
N PRO A 44 5.47 9.41 5.46
CA PRO A 44 5.74 9.00 4.08
C PRO A 44 5.57 7.50 3.81
N GLY A 45 5.45 6.66 4.85
CA GLY A 45 5.21 5.21 4.70
C GLY A 45 3.73 4.84 4.46
N VAL A 46 2.81 5.79 4.61
CA VAL A 46 1.36 5.56 4.48
C VAL A 46 0.83 6.50 3.40
N GLY A 47 0.09 5.96 2.43
CA GLY A 47 -0.52 6.81 1.39
C GLY A 47 -1.74 7.56 1.93
N GLY A 48 -1.65 8.88 1.95
CA GLY A 48 -2.63 9.80 2.51
C GLY A 48 -3.46 10.58 1.47
N ASN A 49 -4.50 11.22 2.01
CA ASN A 49 -5.31 12.24 1.36
C ASN A 49 -5.47 13.39 2.34
N LEU A 50 -5.44 14.60 1.80
CA LEU A 50 -5.73 15.82 2.53
C LEU A 50 -7.03 16.45 2.02
N VAL A 51 -7.86 16.93 2.93
CA VAL A 51 -9.01 17.79 2.66
C VAL A 51 -8.80 19.11 3.38
N GLY A 52 -8.62 20.19 2.61
CA GLY A 52 -8.39 21.54 3.14
C GLY A 52 -9.65 22.21 3.67
N TYR A 53 -9.46 23.32 4.39
CA TYR A 53 -10.55 24.12 4.96
C TYR A 53 -11.55 24.64 3.92
N ASP A 54 -11.10 24.93 2.69
CA ASP A 54 -11.96 25.34 1.59
C ASP A 54 -12.65 24.16 0.85
N GLY A 55 -12.47 22.93 1.35
CA GLY A 55 -12.97 21.71 0.73
C GLY A 55 -12.12 21.19 -0.42
N THR A 56 -10.96 21.80 -0.72
CA THR A 56 -10.03 21.26 -1.72
C THR A 56 -9.47 19.92 -1.27
N SER A 57 -9.38 18.96 -2.19
CA SER A 57 -8.77 17.65 -1.89
C SER A 57 -7.45 17.50 -2.62
N LYS A 58 -6.46 17.01 -1.88
CA LYS A 58 -5.11 16.67 -2.34
C LYS A 58 -4.80 15.24 -1.90
N ARG A 59 -3.82 14.63 -2.53
CA ARG A 59 -3.39 13.26 -2.25
C ARG A 59 -1.89 13.18 -2.40
N ASP A 60 -1.27 12.29 -1.65
CA ASP A 60 0.16 12.07 -1.81
C ASP A 60 0.43 11.43 -3.17
N PHE A 61 1.57 11.77 -3.76
CA PHE A 61 1.91 11.27 -5.07
C PHE A 61 3.42 11.20 -5.28
N CYS A 62 3.85 10.23 -6.06
CA CYS A 62 5.25 10.08 -6.41
C CYS A 62 5.60 11.02 -7.57
N ILE A 63 6.49 11.99 -7.36
CA ILE A 63 7.01 12.83 -8.45
C ILE A 63 7.83 11.97 -9.41
N ASN A 64 8.62 11.07 -8.84
CA ASN A 64 9.43 10.09 -9.55
C ASN A 64 9.59 8.85 -8.67
N SER A 65 10.37 7.88 -9.15
CA SER A 65 10.52 6.58 -8.49
C SER A 65 11.21 6.63 -7.12
N THR A 66 11.75 7.77 -6.69
CA THR A 66 12.46 7.98 -5.40
C THR A 66 12.00 9.21 -4.63
N THR A 67 11.00 9.94 -5.09
CA THR A 67 10.60 11.22 -4.48
C THR A 67 9.09 11.26 -4.32
N LEU A 68 8.64 11.43 -3.08
CA LEU A 68 7.25 11.55 -2.67
C LEU A 68 6.94 13.02 -2.40
N ASN A 69 5.80 13.48 -2.91
CA ASN A 69 5.16 14.70 -2.44
C ASN A 69 4.04 14.31 -1.47
N GLU A 70 4.20 14.73 -0.23
CA GLU A 70 3.33 14.42 0.88
C GLU A 70 2.54 15.67 1.29
N TYR A 71 1.21 15.56 1.29
CA TYR A 71 0.34 16.66 1.68
C TYR A 71 -0.15 16.50 3.10
N PHE A 72 0.18 17.46 3.96
CA PHE A 72 -0.13 17.39 5.38
C PHE A 72 -0.79 18.68 5.90
N CYS A 73 -1.52 18.56 7.01
CA CYS A 73 -2.14 19.69 7.70
C CYS A 73 -1.23 20.23 8.82
N LEU A 74 -0.98 21.55 8.83
CA LEU A 74 -0.26 22.21 9.95
C LEU A 74 -1.23 22.77 11.00
N GLU A 75 -2.37 23.31 10.55
CA GLU A 75 -3.39 23.96 11.37
C GLU A 75 -4.79 23.72 10.78
N ASP A 76 -5.82 23.82 11.63
CA ASP A 76 -7.23 23.59 11.25
C ASP A 76 -7.68 24.51 10.09
N ARG A 77 -7.20 25.74 9.99
CA ARG A 77 -7.61 26.69 8.93
C ARG A 77 -6.62 26.79 7.77
N SER A 78 -6.08 25.64 7.35
CA SER A 78 -5.15 25.56 6.21
C SER A 78 -5.73 24.73 5.05
N ASN A 79 -5.17 24.94 3.85
CA ASN A 79 -5.46 24.11 2.67
C ASN A 79 -4.40 23.01 2.46
N GLY A 80 -3.68 22.67 3.54
CA GLY A 80 -2.53 21.77 3.51
C GLY A 80 -1.24 22.42 3.00
N LEU A 81 -0.12 21.84 3.40
CA LEU A 81 1.22 22.12 2.88
C LEU A 81 1.73 20.87 2.14
N ILE A 82 2.85 21.02 1.43
CA ILE A 82 3.51 19.93 0.72
C ILE A 82 4.93 19.76 1.27
N ASP A 83 5.31 18.54 1.57
CA ASP A 83 6.69 18.14 1.86
C ASP A 83 7.23 17.26 0.73
N GLU A 84 8.44 17.54 0.28
CA GLU A 84 9.13 16.73 -0.73
C GLU A 84 10.12 15.80 -0.01
N THR A 85 9.75 14.52 0.09
CA THR A 85 10.52 13.51 0.82
C THR A 85 11.22 12.54 -0.14
N HIS A 86 12.51 12.27 0.11
CA HIS A 86 13.29 11.28 -0.61
C HIS A 86 13.07 9.86 -0.05
N CYS A 87 12.55 8.95 -0.87
CA CYS A 87 12.32 7.55 -0.50
C CYS A 87 13.54 6.68 -0.83
N SER A 88 14.31 6.28 0.19
CA SER A 88 15.53 5.47 0.03
C SER A 88 15.30 4.11 -0.66
N PHE A 89 14.11 3.54 -0.53
CA PHE A 89 13.75 2.24 -1.15
C PHE A 89 12.77 2.39 -2.32
N GLY A 90 12.44 3.62 -2.69
CA GLY A 90 11.53 3.95 -3.78
C GLY A 90 10.15 4.41 -3.33
N CYS A 91 9.41 4.96 -4.29
CA CYS A 91 8.08 5.51 -4.12
C CYS A 91 7.10 4.72 -5.01
N VAL A 92 5.91 4.43 -4.50
CA VAL A 92 4.83 3.75 -5.23
C VAL A 92 3.51 4.49 -5.11
N GLU A 93 2.70 4.47 -6.18
CA GLU A 93 1.28 4.82 -6.07
C GLU A 93 0.41 3.56 -5.84
N GLU A 94 -0.20 3.45 -4.66
CA GLU A 94 -1.17 2.41 -4.33
C GLU A 94 -2.56 3.03 -4.19
N LYS A 95 -3.54 2.55 -4.98
CA LYS A 95 -4.91 3.10 -5.00
C LYS A 95 -4.92 4.63 -5.22
N SER A 96 -4.05 5.10 -6.11
CA SER A 96 -3.85 6.52 -6.44
C SER A 96 -3.26 7.37 -5.31
N LYS A 97 -2.59 6.76 -4.33
CA LYS A 97 -1.87 7.49 -3.27
C LYS A 97 -0.41 7.08 -3.25
N GLY A 98 0.48 8.06 -3.29
CA GLY A 98 1.92 7.87 -3.16
C GLY A 98 2.31 7.44 -1.75
N LYS A 99 3.27 6.51 -1.62
CA LYS A 99 3.98 6.25 -0.37
C LYS A 99 5.43 5.82 -0.67
N CYS A 100 6.33 6.10 0.25
CA CYS A 100 7.65 5.49 0.30
C CYS A 100 7.54 4.02 0.69
N LEU A 101 8.35 3.20 0.04
CA LEU A 101 8.51 1.79 0.40
C LEU A 101 9.42 1.64 1.61
N GLU A 102 9.09 0.71 2.48
CA GLU A 102 10.03 0.25 3.51
C GLU A 102 11.04 -0.75 2.93
N ARG A 103 12.09 -1.03 3.70
CA ARG A 103 13.11 -2.01 3.31
C ARG A 103 12.46 -3.39 3.11
N GLY A 104 12.46 -3.87 1.86
CA GLY A 104 11.93 -5.19 1.51
C GLY A 104 10.47 -5.18 1.06
N GLU A 105 9.80 -4.02 1.06
CA GLU A 105 8.49 -3.87 0.42
C GLU A 105 8.64 -3.70 -1.09
N LEU A 106 7.75 -4.33 -1.86
CA LEU A 106 7.77 -4.29 -3.32
C LEU A 106 6.39 -4.04 -3.89
N THR A 107 6.37 -3.28 -4.97
CA THR A 107 5.15 -2.94 -5.70
C THR A 107 4.81 -4.07 -6.65
N LYS A 108 3.51 -4.35 -6.78
CA LYS A 108 3.02 -5.37 -7.70
C LYS A 108 3.05 -4.79 -9.11
N GLY A 109 4.16 -4.98 -9.84
CA GLY A 109 4.19 -4.79 -11.30
C GLY A 109 5.28 -3.92 -11.90
N GLU A 110 6.18 -3.29 -11.14
CA GLU A 110 7.25 -2.46 -11.73
C GLU A 110 8.61 -2.79 -11.11
N SER A 111 9.47 -3.46 -11.89
CA SER A 111 10.89 -3.62 -11.56
C SER A 111 11.62 -2.30 -11.80
N LYS A 112 12.21 -1.74 -10.75
CA LYS A 112 13.00 -0.50 -10.77
C LYS A 112 14.44 -0.69 -11.26
N PHE A 113 14.85 -1.92 -11.55
CA PHE A 113 16.13 -2.24 -12.17
C PHE A 113 15.83 -3.06 -13.42
N GLY A 114 16.55 -2.78 -14.52
CA GLY A 114 16.28 -3.31 -15.86
C GLY A 114 15.93 -4.79 -15.88
N SER A 115 15.21 -5.20 -16.94
CA SER A 115 14.77 -6.57 -17.17
C SER A 115 15.76 -7.60 -16.63
N CYS A 116 15.26 -8.52 -15.80
CA CYS A 116 16.01 -9.67 -15.33
C CYS A 116 16.19 -10.57 -16.55
N ASN A 117 17.21 -10.24 -17.37
CA ASN A 117 17.41 -10.83 -18.70
C ASN A 117 18.01 -12.24 -18.63
N ASP A 118 18.63 -12.58 -17.50
CA ASP A 118 19.39 -13.81 -17.30
C ASP A 118 19.07 -14.39 -15.90
N GLY A 119 17.78 -14.50 -15.55
CA GLY A 119 17.38 -15.02 -14.24
C GLY A 119 15.91 -14.84 -13.89
N CYS A 120 15.56 -15.18 -12.65
CA CYS A 120 14.18 -15.15 -12.17
C CYS A 120 13.97 -13.97 -11.22
N TYR A 121 12.88 -13.24 -11.42
CA TYR A 121 12.51 -12.18 -10.49
C TYR A 121 11.81 -12.77 -9.24
N PHE A 122 12.43 -12.61 -8.08
CA PHE A 122 11.87 -13.10 -6.82
C PHE A 122 12.09 -12.14 -5.67
N LYS A 123 11.01 -11.71 -5.03
CA LYS A 123 11.04 -10.79 -3.87
C LYS A 123 12.00 -9.61 -4.10
N GLY A 124 11.96 -9.01 -5.30
CA GLY A 124 12.64 -7.76 -5.60
C GLY A 124 14.11 -7.90 -5.95
N VAL A 125 14.56 -9.15 -6.09
CA VAL A 125 15.92 -9.50 -6.48
C VAL A 125 15.83 -10.33 -7.76
N CYS A 126 16.69 -10.02 -8.72
CA CYS A 126 16.93 -10.91 -9.85
C CYS A 126 17.83 -12.04 -9.34
N LEU A 127 17.30 -13.25 -9.31
CA LEU A 127 18.02 -14.45 -8.91
C LEU A 127 18.70 -15.05 -10.13
N ASP A 128 19.98 -15.39 -10.00
CA ASP A 128 20.66 -16.18 -11.02
C ASP A 128 19.99 -17.56 -11.17
N VAL A 129 19.97 -18.09 -12.39
CA VAL A 129 19.49 -19.44 -12.68
C VAL A 129 20.18 -20.48 -11.76
N GLY A 130 19.38 -21.36 -11.17
CA GLY A 130 19.81 -22.37 -10.19
C GLY A 130 19.84 -21.89 -8.74
N LEU A 131 19.62 -20.60 -8.46
CA LEU A 131 19.55 -20.09 -7.09
C LEU A 131 18.28 -20.60 -6.39
N ARG A 132 18.46 -21.17 -5.19
CA ARG A 132 17.38 -21.73 -4.38
C ARG A 132 16.93 -20.73 -3.31
N THR A 133 15.65 -20.76 -3.01
CA THR A 133 15.03 -19.93 -1.98
C THR A 133 14.64 -20.78 -0.77
N ASN A 134 14.50 -20.14 0.40
CA ASN A 134 14.22 -20.87 1.64
C ASN A 134 12.80 -21.45 1.73
N ASP A 135 11.89 -21.04 0.85
CA ASP A 135 10.53 -21.58 0.71
C ASP A 135 10.45 -22.83 -0.17
N GLY A 136 11.59 -23.34 -0.65
CA GLY A 136 11.64 -24.57 -1.44
C GLY A 136 11.28 -24.36 -2.91
N THR A 137 11.45 -23.14 -3.41
CA THR A 137 11.45 -22.83 -4.84
C THR A 137 12.88 -22.58 -5.33
N TYR A 138 13.07 -22.54 -6.64
CA TYR A 138 14.35 -22.20 -7.26
C TYR A 138 14.11 -21.45 -8.58
N CYS A 139 15.13 -20.74 -9.03
CA CYS A 139 15.11 -20.14 -10.36
C CYS A 139 15.48 -21.18 -11.43
N ASP A 140 14.53 -21.54 -12.29
CA ASP A 140 14.74 -22.51 -13.35
C ASP A 140 15.46 -21.91 -14.56
N ILE A 141 15.96 -22.78 -15.45
CA ILE A 141 16.56 -22.41 -16.74
C ILE A 141 15.56 -21.73 -17.68
N THR A 142 14.25 -21.86 -17.47
CA THR A 142 13.23 -21.11 -18.22
C THR A 142 13.03 -19.70 -17.69
N GLU A 143 13.83 -19.26 -16.71
CA GLU A 143 13.72 -17.94 -16.05
C GLU A 143 12.43 -17.78 -15.22
N ASP A 144 11.76 -18.90 -14.93
CA ASP A 144 10.60 -18.96 -14.05
C ASP A 144 10.97 -19.55 -12.69
N LEU A 145 10.22 -19.12 -11.67
CA LEU A 145 10.39 -19.64 -10.32
C LEU A 145 9.55 -20.90 -10.14
N GLU A 146 10.21 -22.04 -9.93
CA GLU A 146 9.57 -23.35 -9.86
C GLU A 146 9.70 -23.97 -8.47
N VAL A 147 8.77 -24.87 -8.13
CA VAL A 147 8.80 -25.61 -6.85
C VAL A 147 9.76 -26.79 -6.97
N GLN A 148 10.58 -26.99 -5.94
CA GLN A 148 11.46 -28.15 -5.91
C GLN A 148 10.71 -29.46 -5.69
N LEU A 149 11.09 -30.47 -6.46
CA LEU A 149 10.56 -31.82 -6.47
C LEU A 149 11.05 -32.67 -5.29
N PHE A 150 10.23 -33.64 -4.90
CA PHE A 150 10.49 -34.56 -3.79
C PHE A 150 11.20 -35.83 -4.28
N ASP A 151 11.60 -36.66 -3.32
CA ASP A 151 12.27 -37.93 -3.61
C ASP A 151 11.36 -38.86 -4.43
N GLY A 152 11.89 -39.38 -5.53
CA GLY A 152 11.18 -40.26 -6.47
C GLY A 152 10.47 -39.54 -7.62
N ASP A 153 10.36 -38.22 -7.59
CA ASP A 153 9.80 -37.44 -8.70
C ASP A 153 10.76 -37.41 -9.90
N SER A 154 10.20 -37.31 -11.10
CA SER A 154 10.98 -37.21 -12.35
C SER A 154 11.62 -35.84 -12.47
N CYS A 155 12.90 -35.78 -12.80
CA CYS A 155 13.67 -34.54 -12.92
C CYS A 155 14.55 -34.50 -14.16
N VAL A 156 14.92 -33.29 -14.61
CA VAL A 156 15.86 -33.06 -15.72
C VAL A 156 17.23 -32.59 -15.21
N ASN A 157 17.26 -31.78 -14.15
CA ASN A 157 18.46 -31.22 -13.57
C ASN A 157 18.49 -31.31 -12.03
N ASN A 158 19.66 -31.05 -11.43
CA ASN A 158 19.85 -31.20 -9.98
C ASN A 158 19.12 -30.14 -9.15
N PHE A 159 18.86 -28.94 -9.69
CA PHE A 159 18.23 -27.85 -8.97
C PHE A 159 16.75 -28.12 -8.68
N GLU A 160 16.09 -28.85 -9.57
CA GLU A 160 14.71 -29.34 -9.42
C GLU A 160 14.54 -30.14 -8.13
N CYS A 161 15.48 -30.99 -7.75
CA CYS A 161 15.33 -31.86 -6.59
C CYS A 161 15.66 -31.14 -5.27
N ARG A 162 14.83 -31.27 -4.22
CA ARG A 162 15.17 -30.74 -2.88
C ARG A 162 16.52 -31.23 -2.37
N SER A 163 16.86 -32.49 -2.67
CA SER A 163 18.15 -33.11 -2.33
C SER A 163 19.37 -32.56 -3.09
N ASN A 164 19.15 -31.78 -4.15
CA ASN A 164 20.17 -31.37 -5.13
C ASN A 164 20.77 -32.54 -5.92
N LEU A 165 20.03 -33.62 -6.10
CA LEU A 165 20.51 -34.82 -6.75
C LEU A 165 19.43 -35.43 -7.66
N CYS A 166 19.61 -35.26 -8.96
CA CYS A 166 18.84 -35.89 -10.02
C CYS A 166 19.68 -36.99 -10.68
N VAL A 167 19.32 -38.26 -10.49
CA VAL A 167 20.08 -39.41 -10.99
C VAL A 167 19.16 -40.28 -11.83
N ALA A 168 19.58 -40.57 -13.06
CA ALA A 168 18.79 -41.33 -14.03
C ALA A 168 17.36 -40.79 -14.18
N GLY A 169 17.23 -39.45 -14.22
CA GLY A 169 15.95 -38.76 -14.42
C GLY A 169 15.02 -38.76 -13.19
N ASN A 170 15.49 -39.13 -12.00
CA ASN A 170 14.68 -39.15 -10.79
C ASN A 170 15.39 -38.45 -9.62
N CYS A 171 14.62 -37.76 -8.78
CA CYS A 171 15.12 -37.13 -7.58
C CYS A 171 15.45 -38.18 -6.52
N VAL A 172 16.68 -38.14 -6.00
CA VAL A 172 17.17 -39.12 -5.02
C VAL A 172 17.40 -38.45 -3.68
N SER A 173 16.92 -39.07 -2.60
CA SER A 173 17.14 -38.55 -1.25
C SER A 173 18.63 -38.47 -0.91
N LYS A 174 19.02 -37.41 -0.19
CA LYS A 174 20.39 -37.26 0.31
C LYS A 174 20.87 -38.49 1.10
N LYS A 175 19.97 -39.11 1.88
CA LYS A 175 20.25 -40.32 2.69
C LYS A 175 20.70 -41.51 1.85
N VAL A 176 20.12 -41.70 0.67
CA VAL A 176 20.51 -42.80 -0.23
C VAL A 176 21.92 -42.56 -0.78
N PHE A 177 22.24 -41.31 -1.11
CA PHE A 177 23.57 -40.93 -1.56
C PHE A 177 24.63 -41.06 -0.45
N ASP A 178 24.31 -40.60 0.76
CA ASP A 178 25.20 -40.74 1.92
C ASP A 178 25.57 -42.21 2.17
N LYS A 179 24.58 -43.13 2.13
CA LYS A 179 24.82 -44.58 2.24
C LYS A 179 25.70 -45.15 1.13
N PHE A 180 25.57 -44.63 -0.08
CA PHE A 180 26.43 -45.04 -1.19
C PHE A 180 27.87 -44.63 -0.94
N LEU A 181 28.11 -43.39 -0.49
CA LEU A 181 29.46 -42.91 -0.15
C LEU A 181 30.08 -43.73 0.99
N GLU A 182 29.30 -44.05 2.03
CA GLU A 182 29.74 -44.92 3.13
C GLU A 182 30.12 -46.34 2.67
N SER A 183 29.54 -46.85 1.58
CA SER A 183 29.89 -48.17 1.05
C SER A 183 31.20 -48.19 0.25
N LEU A 184 31.74 -47.01 -0.09
CA LEU A 184 33.00 -46.85 -0.82
C LEU A 184 34.20 -46.62 0.11
N SER A 185 33.95 -46.36 1.40
CA SER A 185 34.97 -46.21 2.46
C SER A 185 35.23 -47.51 3.18
#